data_AF-A0A523GMN9-F1
#
_entry.id   AF-A0A523GMN9-F1
#
_cell.length_a   1.000
_cell.length_b   1.000
_cell.length_c   1.000
_cell.angle_alpha   90.00
_cell.angle_beta   90.00
_cell.angle_gamma   90.00
#
_symmetry.space_group_name_H-M   'P 1'
#
loop_
_entity.id
_entity.type
_entity.pdbx_description
1 polymer ?
#
loop_
_entity_poly.entity_id
_entity_poly.type
_entity_poly.pdbx_seq_one_letter_code
_entity_poly.pdbx_strand_id
1 'polypeptide(L)'
;MIIRSAIVIIVSIMVSSCGADSSSETKGAGAEDSLTEEVVVSADDQVGTAEPVVAQIYIGNNAELLNELETSRVFVINSIQNLTPQQWKHSEHESRWSIAEITEHLVSAERLFLMLIDSYVIQGTENETRAQSVNQTDKEVIEFISNRANSFAAPSQLQPAGVFDSVEQGVSAFKRERALTLAYLQNTTVNLRGFAQVFPGMDVKPMDAHQWFIYICGHTSRHLEQISQVKAHYKYPF
;
A
#
# COMPACT_ATOMS: atom_id res chain seq x y z
N MET A 1 22.69 9.99 -22.00
CA MET A 1 21.91 11.19 -22.31
C MET A 1 20.45 10.79 -22.42
N ILE A 2 19.72 10.79 -21.30
CA ILE A 2 18.27 10.62 -21.25
C ILE A 2 17.77 11.63 -20.21
N ILE A 3 17.01 12.60 -20.68
CA ILE A 3 16.48 13.73 -19.91
C ILE A 3 15.20 13.24 -19.22
N ARG A 4 15.20 13.18 -17.89
CA ARG A 4 13.95 13.04 -17.11
C ARG A 4 13.42 14.44 -16.81
N SER A 5 12.38 14.86 -17.51
CA SER A 5 11.63 16.07 -17.17
C SER A 5 10.86 15.84 -15.88
N ALA A 6 11.28 16.53 -14.82
CA ALA A 6 10.53 16.64 -13.58
C ALA A 6 9.40 17.67 -13.78
N ILE A 7 8.15 17.25 -13.62
CA ILE A 7 7.01 18.14 -13.39
C ILE A 7 6.65 17.97 -11.92
N VAL A 8 7.10 18.92 -11.11
CA VAL A 8 6.70 19.06 -9.70
C VAL A 8 5.53 20.04 -9.69
N ILE A 9 4.31 19.56 -9.46
CA ILE A 9 3.16 20.41 -9.18
C ILE A 9 3.03 20.52 -7.66
N ILE A 10 3.40 21.69 -7.13
CA ILE A 10 3.24 22.04 -5.72
C ILE A 10 1.78 22.39 -5.48
N VAL A 11 1.07 21.60 -4.67
CA VAL A 11 -0.25 21.97 -4.15
C VAL A 11 -0.04 22.62 -2.78
N SER A 12 -0.14 23.95 -2.74
CA SER A 12 -0.11 24.73 -1.50
C SER A 12 -1.47 24.64 -0.80
N ILE A 13 -1.49 24.04 0.40
CA ILE A 13 -2.62 24.14 1.33
C ILE A 13 -2.40 25.39 2.18
N MET A 14 -3.23 26.42 1.98
CA MET A 14 -3.35 27.53 2.92
C MET A 14 -4.25 27.11 4.08
N VAL A 15 -3.73 27.10 5.30
CA VAL A 15 -4.54 27.16 6.53
C VAL A 15 -4.46 28.59 7.04
N SER A 16 -5.58 29.32 6.97
CA SER A 16 -5.78 30.57 7.70
C SER A 16 -6.30 30.25 9.10
N SER A 17 -5.63 30.79 10.12
CA SER A 17 -6.25 31.08 11.41
C SER A 17 -5.75 32.45 11.88
N CYS A 18 -6.69 33.36 12.10
CA CYS A 18 -6.48 34.67 12.70
C CYS A 18 -5.95 34.56 14.14
N GLY A 19 -5.22 35.60 14.56
CA GLY A 19 -4.60 35.73 15.87
C GLY A 19 -5.48 36.35 16.95
N ALA A 20 -4.98 36.41 18.18
CA ALA A 20 -4.53 37.66 18.82
C ALA A 20 -4.01 37.41 20.26
N ASP A 21 -3.02 38.23 20.60
CA ASP A 21 -2.26 38.41 21.84
C ASP A 21 -3.04 38.53 23.17
N SER A 22 -2.41 38.17 24.29
CA SER A 22 -1.64 39.12 25.13
C SER A 22 -1.38 38.64 26.58
N SER A 23 -0.26 39.15 27.08
CA SER A 23 0.50 38.99 28.33
C SER A 23 -0.16 39.39 29.66
N SER A 24 0.29 38.82 30.80
CA SER A 24 1.12 39.53 31.82
C SER A 24 1.13 38.86 33.22
N GLU A 25 2.15 39.23 33.99
CA GLU A 25 2.79 38.64 35.17
C GLU A 25 2.04 38.78 36.53
N THR A 26 2.36 37.94 37.53
CA THR A 26 3.20 38.30 38.73
C THR A 26 3.14 37.31 39.92
N LYS A 27 4.33 36.93 40.38
CA LYS A 27 4.88 36.68 41.75
C LYS A 27 4.03 36.13 42.92
N GLY A 28 4.63 35.16 43.64
CA GLY A 28 4.45 34.93 45.09
C GLY A 28 5.25 33.73 45.62
N ALA A 29 6.19 33.95 46.54
CA ALA A 29 7.10 32.98 47.14
C ALA A 29 6.60 32.44 48.50
N GLY A 30 7.08 31.26 48.92
CA GLY A 30 6.95 30.74 50.29
C GLY A 30 7.52 29.32 50.42
N ALA A 31 8.43 29.12 51.36
CA ALA A 31 9.23 27.91 51.57
C ALA A 31 8.91 27.21 52.91
N GLU A 32 9.41 25.96 53.02
CA GLU A 32 9.65 25.16 54.26
C GLU A 32 8.40 24.58 54.96
N ASP A 33 8.37 23.42 55.62
CA ASP A 33 9.21 22.22 55.85
C ASP A 33 8.30 21.26 56.69
N SER A 34 8.72 19.99 56.88
CA SER A 34 8.35 19.05 57.96
C SER A 34 7.53 17.79 57.65
N LEU A 35 8.27 16.69 57.42
CA LEU A 35 8.30 15.40 58.15
C LEU A 35 6.97 14.61 58.36
N THR A 36 6.81 13.49 57.64
CA THR A 36 6.98 12.07 58.05
C THR A 36 5.70 11.38 58.51
N GLU A 37 5.29 10.33 57.77
CA GLU A 37 5.08 9.02 58.38
C GLU A 37 5.20 7.90 57.35
N GLU A 38 5.98 6.90 57.74
CA GLU A 38 6.46 5.76 57.00
C GLU A 38 5.49 4.58 57.23
N VAL A 39 4.96 3.97 56.17
CA VAL A 39 4.29 2.66 56.26
C VAL A 39 5.04 1.69 55.38
N VAL A 40 5.82 0.84 56.04
CA VAL A 40 6.55 -0.28 55.46
C VAL A 40 5.60 -1.48 55.36
N VAL A 41 5.33 -1.95 54.15
CA VAL A 41 4.85 -3.31 53.88
C VAL A 41 5.69 -3.89 52.77
N SER A 42 6.55 -4.84 53.11
CA SER A 42 7.27 -5.68 52.16
C SER A 42 6.42 -6.89 51.78
N ALA A 43 6.24 -7.12 50.49
CA ALA A 43 6.02 -8.44 49.93
C ALA A 43 6.68 -8.46 48.55
N ASP A 44 7.68 -9.33 48.42
CA ASP A 44 8.23 -9.77 47.15
C ASP A 44 7.09 -10.20 46.22
N ASP A 45 6.94 -9.49 45.11
CA ASP A 45 6.49 -10.08 43.86
C ASP A 45 7.17 -9.28 42.74
N GLN A 46 8.15 -9.90 42.10
CA GLN A 46 8.79 -9.36 40.90
C GLN A 46 7.81 -9.48 39.74
N VAL A 47 6.80 -8.61 39.72
CA VAL A 47 6.08 -8.27 38.49
C VAL A 47 7.02 -7.36 37.73
N GLY A 48 7.77 -7.95 36.79
CA GLY A 48 8.50 -7.18 35.79
C GLY A 48 7.51 -6.26 35.10
N THR A 49 7.56 -4.98 35.42
CA THR A 49 6.88 -3.95 34.65
C THR A 49 7.60 -3.90 33.32
N ALA A 50 7.08 -4.62 32.33
CA ALA A 50 7.42 -4.33 30.96
C ALA A 50 7.07 -2.86 30.74
N GLU A 51 8.10 -2.04 30.62
CA GLU A 51 8.00 -0.69 30.06
C GLU A 51 7.10 -0.78 28.82
N PRO A 52 6.16 0.15 28.60
CA PRO A 52 5.39 0.14 27.37
C PRO A 52 6.40 0.22 26.24
N VAL A 53 6.45 -0.81 25.39
CA VAL A 53 7.09 -0.70 24.08
C VAL A 53 6.26 0.33 23.35
N VAL A 54 6.65 1.60 23.49
CA VAL A 54 6.17 2.68 22.65
C VAL A 54 6.67 2.28 21.27
N ALA A 55 5.82 1.59 20.51
CA ALA A 55 6.07 1.27 19.13
C ALA A 55 6.51 2.59 18.48
N GLN A 56 7.80 2.65 18.12
CA GLN A 56 8.35 3.81 17.46
C GLN A 56 7.47 4.03 16.23
N ILE A 57 6.78 5.16 16.21
CA ILE A 57 6.05 5.61 15.02
C ILE A 57 7.09 5.63 13.92
N TYR A 58 6.97 4.71 12.99
CA TYR A 58 7.86 4.62 11.86
C TYR A 58 7.64 5.86 11.00
N ILE A 59 8.66 6.72 10.97
CA ILE A 59 8.75 7.88 10.07
C ILE A 59 9.50 7.44 8.81
N GLY A 60 9.05 6.35 8.18
CA GLY A 60 9.49 6.04 6.82
C GLY A 60 8.62 6.79 5.85
N ASN A 61 9.24 7.51 4.92
CA ASN A 61 8.52 8.29 3.94
C ASN A 61 7.86 7.38 2.90
N ASN A 62 6.67 6.87 3.21
CA ASN A 62 5.81 6.14 2.26
C ASN A 62 5.37 7.03 1.07
N ALA A 63 5.77 8.30 0.99
CA ALA A 63 5.35 9.22 -0.07
C ALA A 63 5.67 8.71 -1.48
N GLU A 64 6.78 8.00 -1.68
CA GLU A 64 7.08 7.44 -3.01
C GLU A 64 6.05 6.38 -3.42
N LEU A 65 5.73 5.45 -2.51
CA LEU A 65 4.68 4.44 -2.74
C LEU A 65 3.30 5.07 -2.88
N LEU A 66 2.95 6.04 -2.02
CA LEU A 66 1.68 6.77 -2.11
C LEU A 66 1.55 7.51 -3.43
N ASN A 67 2.61 8.17 -3.88
CA ASN A 67 2.64 8.86 -5.17
C ASN A 67 2.49 7.86 -6.33
N GLU A 68 3.16 6.72 -6.28
CA GLU A 68 3.06 5.69 -7.33
C GLU A 68 1.67 5.04 -7.37
N LEU A 69 1.08 4.73 -6.20
CA LEU A 69 -0.28 4.21 -6.10
C LEU A 69 -1.31 5.21 -6.63
N GLU A 70 -1.15 6.50 -6.33
CA GLU A 70 -2.07 7.53 -6.81
C GLU A 70 -1.89 7.80 -8.32
N THR A 71 -0.65 7.84 -8.80
CA THR A 71 -0.32 8.02 -10.22
C THR A 71 -0.88 6.85 -11.05
N SER A 72 -0.62 5.62 -10.62
CA SER A 72 -1.14 4.43 -11.30
C SER A 72 -2.66 4.33 -11.21
N ARG A 73 -3.30 4.82 -10.13
CA ARG A 73 -4.77 4.93 -10.04
C ARG A 73 -5.33 5.78 -11.17
N VAL A 74 -4.73 6.94 -11.41
CA VAL A 74 -5.13 7.84 -12.50
C VAL A 74 -4.94 7.18 -13.85
N PHE A 75 -3.81 6.51 -14.08
CA PHE A 75 -3.57 5.81 -15.34
C PHE A 75 -4.56 4.68 -15.59
N VAL A 76 -4.88 3.86 -14.59
CA VAL A 76 -5.88 2.79 -14.74
C VAL A 76 -7.24 3.38 -15.09
N ILE A 77 -7.71 4.37 -14.33
CA ILE A 77 -9.01 5.02 -14.58
C ILE A 77 -9.04 5.62 -15.99
N ASN A 78 -8.03 6.37 -16.39
CA ASN A 78 -7.96 6.95 -17.73
C ASN A 78 -7.89 5.90 -18.84
N SER A 79 -7.34 4.73 -18.55
CA SER A 79 -7.25 3.62 -19.50
C SER A 79 -8.57 2.87 -19.68
N ILE A 80 -9.50 2.95 -18.73
CA ILE A 80 -10.74 2.17 -18.80
C ILE A 80 -12.01 3.02 -18.84
N GLN A 81 -11.96 4.27 -18.37
CA GLN A 81 -13.13 5.14 -18.39
C GLN A 81 -13.57 5.44 -19.82
N ASN A 82 -14.89 5.48 -20.04
CA ASN A 82 -15.52 5.78 -21.32
C ASN A 82 -15.31 4.74 -22.43
N LEU A 83 -14.84 3.53 -22.11
CA LEU A 83 -14.83 2.45 -23.09
C LEU A 83 -16.25 2.05 -23.48
N THR A 84 -16.46 1.74 -24.75
CA THR A 84 -17.74 1.15 -25.19
C THR A 84 -17.87 -0.29 -24.67
N PRO A 85 -19.08 -0.87 -24.59
CA PRO A 85 -19.25 -2.27 -24.20
C PRO A 85 -18.46 -3.25 -25.08
N GLN A 86 -18.28 -2.93 -26.37
CA GLN A 86 -17.51 -3.75 -27.31
C GLN A 86 -16.01 -3.65 -27.03
N GLN A 87 -15.49 -2.45 -26.73
CA GLN A 87 -14.11 -2.23 -26.33
C GLN A 87 -13.79 -2.89 -24.98
N TRP A 88 -14.69 -2.77 -24.01
CA TRP A 88 -14.57 -3.33 -22.67
C TRP A 88 -14.40 -4.86 -22.69
N LYS A 89 -15.19 -5.52 -23.54
CA LYS A 89 -15.22 -6.99 -23.69
C LYS A 89 -14.34 -7.50 -24.83
N HIS A 90 -13.59 -6.64 -25.53
CA HIS A 90 -12.72 -7.09 -26.61
C HIS A 90 -11.57 -7.91 -26.04
N SER A 91 -11.34 -9.08 -26.64
CA SER A 91 -10.13 -9.87 -26.45
C SER A 91 -9.47 -10.16 -27.79
N GLU A 92 -8.14 -10.18 -27.81
CA GLU A 92 -7.34 -10.50 -28.99
C GLU A 92 -7.62 -11.93 -29.50
N HIS A 93 -7.82 -12.89 -28.59
CA HIS A 93 -8.15 -14.29 -28.83
C HIS A 93 -8.57 -15.00 -27.51
N GLU A 94 -9.14 -16.20 -27.60
CA GLU A 94 -9.79 -16.91 -26.46
C GLU A 94 -8.91 -17.13 -25.22
N SER A 95 -7.57 -17.15 -25.36
CA SER A 95 -6.65 -17.31 -24.24
C SER A 95 -6.09 -16.00 -23.68
N ARG A 96 -6.61 -14.84 -24.12
CA ARG A 96 -6.20 -13.51 -23.64
C ARG A 96 -7.35 -12.85 -22.91
N TRP A 97 -7.01 -12.13 -21.85
CA TRP A 97 -7.99 -11.32 -21.12
C TRP A 97 -8.35 -10.05 -21.88
N SER A 98 -9.63 -9.76 -21.86
CA SER A 98 -10.21 -8.46 -22.19
C SER A 98 -9.87 -7.39 -21.14
N ILE A 99 -10.17 -6.12 -21.44
CA ILE A 99 -9.97 -5.03 -20.47
C ILE A 99 -10.85 -5.24 -19.23
N ALA A 100 -12.05 -5.81 -19.39
CA ALA A 100 -12.92 -6.19 -18.28
C ALA A 100 -12.24 -7.18 -17.32
N GLU A 101 -11.70 -8.27 -17.88
CA GLU A 101 -11.03 -9.33 -17.14
C GLU A 101 -9.71 -8.86 -16.50
N ILE A 102 -8.94 -8.00 -17.17
CA ILE A 102 -7.76 -7.37 -16.58
C ILE A 102 -8.15 -6.49 -15.39
N THR A 103 -9.24 -5.74 -15.50
CA THR A 103 -9.71 -4.88 -14.40
C THR A 103 -10.20 -5.71 -13.21
N GLU A 104 -10.89 -6.81 -13.46
CA GLU A 104 -11.29 -7.78 -12.42
C GLU A 104 -10.08 -8.37 -11.70
N HIS A 105 -9.05 -8.76 -12.46
CA HIS A 105 -7.82 -9.27 -11.89
C HIS A 105 -7.13 -8.22 -11.01
N LEU A 106 -7.04 -6.96 -11.45
CA LEU A 106 -6.48 -5.87 -10.65
C LEU A 106 -7.23 -5.67 -9.33
N VAL A 107 -8.56 -5.65 -9.38
CA VAL A 107 -9.41 -5.48 -8.19
C VAL A 107 -9.20 -6.63 -7.19
N SER A 108 -9.26 -7.87 -7.66
CA SER A 108 -9.15 -9.05 -6.81
C SER A 108 -7.74 -9.22 -6.23
N ALA A 109 -6.70 -8.97 -7.05
CA ALA A 109 -5.31 -9.03 -6.61
C ALA A 109 -5.00 -7.97 -5.56
N GLU A 110 -5.40 -6.71 -5.79
CA GLU A 110 -5.14 -5.63 -4.84
C GLU A 110 -5.82 -5.88 -3.48
N ARG A 111 -7.08 -6.34 -3.49
CA ARG A 111 -7.77 -6.76 -2.27
C ARG A 111 -7.04 -7.88 -1.54
N LEU A 112 -6.63 -8.93 -2.25
CA LEU A 112 -5.92 -10.06 -1.66
C LEU A 112 -4.60 -9.62 -1.05
N PHE A 113 -3.81 -8.83 -1.78
CA PHE A 113 -2.52 -8.35 -1.29
C PHE A 113 -2.68 -7.47 -0.06
N LEU A 114 -3.65 -6.55 -0.04
CA LEU A 114 -3.91 -5.72 1.13
C LEU A 114 -4.35 -6.55 2.34
N MET A 115 -5.27 -7.51 2.16
CA MET A 115 -5.70 -8.41 3.24
C MET A 115 -4.52 -9.22 3.81
N LEU A 116 -3.62 -9.68 2.95
CA LEU A 116 -2.45 -10.44 3.38
C LEU A 116 -1.47 -9.54 4.14
N ILE A 117 -1.15 -8.35 3.62
CA ILE A 117 -0.33 -7.35 4.32
C ILE A 117 -0.91 -7.06 5.71
N ASP A 118 -2.20 -6.72 5.78
CA ASP A 118 -2.91 -6.42 7.04
C ASP A 118 -2.83 -7.60 8.02
N SER A 119 -3.09 -8.83 7.55
CA SER A 119 -2.99 -10.03 8.37
C SER A 119 -1.59 -10.23 8.96
N TYR A 120 -0.54 -9.91 8.21
CA TYR A 120 0.84 -10.06 8.67
C TYR A 120 1.30 -8.95 9.60
N VAL A 121 0.78 -7.74 9.41
CA VAL A 121 1.08 -6.63 10.31
C VAL A 121 0.33 -6.77 11.63
N ILE A 122 -0.94 -7.17 11.61
CA ILE A 122 -1.78 -7.32 12.81
C ILE A 122 -1.43 -8.60 13.59
N GLN A 123 -1.25 -9.73 12.91
CA GLN A 123 -1.00 -11.02 13.56
C GLN A 123 0.49 -11.35 13.69
N GLY A 124 1.35 -10.59 13.00
CA GLY A 124 2.79 -10.76 13.09
C GLY A 124 3.32 -10.18 14.40
N THR A 125 4.24 -10.91 15.03
CA THR A 125 5.21 -10.28 15.93
C THR A 125 6.29 -9.67 15.04
N GLU A 126 6.66 -8.41 15.28
CA GLU A 126 7.85 -7.82 14.66
C GLU A 126 9.01 -8.79 14.85
N ASN A 127 9.56 -9.28 13.74
CA ASN A 127 10.59 -10.31 13.77
C ASN A 127 11.78 -9.79 12.99
N GLU A 128 12.61 -9.01 13.69
CA GLU A 128 13.82 -8.41 13.14
C GLU A 128 14.74 -9.47 12.51
N THR A 129 14.84 -10.67 13.11
CA THR A 129 15.64 -11.78 12.57
C THR A 129 15.09 -12.26 11.21
N ARG A 130 13.77 -12.28 11.04
CA ARG A 130 13.14 -12.65 9.77
C ARG A 130 13.25 -11.52 8.75
N ALA A 131 13.07 -10.27 9.15
CA ALA A 131 13.30 -9.10 8.29
C ALA A 131 14.74 -9.07 7.75
N GLN A 132 15.73 -9.39 8.60
CA GLN A 132 17.14 -9.55 8.21
C GLN A 132 17.40 -10.77 7.32
N SER A 133 16.53 -11.80 7.38
CA SER A 133 16.62 -12.99 6.51
C SER A 133 15.99 -12.79 5.12
N VAL A 134 15.25 -11.68 4.91
CA VAL A 134 14.79 -11.27 3.58
C VAL A 134 15.98 -10.79 2.78
N ASN A 135 16.66 -11.73 2.12
CA ASN A 135 17.77 -11.45 1.21
C ASN A 135 17.29 -10.99 -0.18
N GLN A 136 16.08 -10.43 -0.31
CA GLN A 136 15.58 -9.83 -1.55
C GLN A 136 15.56 -8.31 -1.42
N THR A 137 16.20 -7.63 -2.36
CA THR A 137 16.19 -6.17 -2.49
C THR A 137 14.94 -5.68 -3.21
N ASP A 138 14.57 -4.41 -2.98
CA ASP A 138 13.47 -3.75 -3.70
C ASP A 138 13.66 -3.82 -5.23
N LYS A 139 14.91 -3.72 -5.69
CA LYS A 139 15.26 -3.87 -7.10
C LYS A 139 14.93 -5.27 -7.62
N GLU A 140 15.25 -6.32 -6.87
CA GLU A 140 14.89 -7.69 -7.26
C GLU A 140 13.36 -7.88 -7.27
N VAL A 141 12.61 -7.22 -6.37
CA VAL A 141 11.13 -7.22 -6.42
C VAL A 141 10.63 -6.58 -7.71
N ILE A 142 11.16 -5.40 -8.04
CA ILE A 142 10.81 -4.66 -9.28
C ILE A 142 11.17 -5.49 -10.52
N GLU A 143 12.35 -6.09 -10.55
CA GLU A 143 12.79 -6.95 -11.66
C GLU A 143 11.90 -8.19 -11.80
N PHE A 144 11.52 -8.82 -10.68
CA PHE A 144 10.63 -9.96 -10.67
C PHE A 144 9.26 -9.63 -11.26
N ILE A 145 8.59 -8.57 -10.78
CA ILE A 145 7.25 -8.21 -11.26
C ILE A 145 7.25 -7.70 -12.71
N SER A 146 8.32 -7.03 -13.11
CA SER A 146 8.51 -6.53 -14.49
C SER A 146 8.88 -7.63 -15.48
N ASN A 147 9.35 -8.79 -15.02
CA ASN A 147 9.74 -9.87 -15.90
C ASN A 147 8.51 -10.53 -16.55
N ARG A 148 8.33 -10.28 -17.85
CA ARG A 148 7.27 -10.87 -18.68
C ARG A 148 7.65 -12.17 -19.38
N ALA A 149 8.92 -12.60 -19.31
CA ALA A 149 9.39 -13.81 -19.98
C ALA A 149 8.77 -15.09 -19.39
N ASN A 150 8.38 -15.03 -18.11
CA ASN A 150 7.60 -16.06 -17.45
C ASN A 150 6.16 -15.56 -17.32
N SER A 151 5.29 -15.95 -18.25
CA SER A 151 3.86 -15.75 -18.10
C SER A 151 3.36 -16.71 -17.02
N PHE A 152 3.35 -16.27 -15.77
CA PHE A 152 2.72 -17.00 -14.70
C PHE A 152 1.21 -17.00 -14.93
N ALA A 153 0.60 -18.19 -14.98
CA ALA A 153 -0.85 -18.27 -14.88
C ALA A 153 -1.25 -17.68 -13.52
N ALA A 154 -2.21 -16.74 -13.52
CA ALA A 154 -2.72 -16.23 -12.26
C ALA A 154 -3.26 -17.40 -11.43
N PRO A 155 -3.03 -17.41 -10.10
CA PRO A 155 -3.64 -18.39 -9.21
C PRO A 155 -5.15 -18.49 -9.47
N SER A 156 -5.73 -19.69 -9.32
CA SER A 156 -7.15 -19.93 -9.66
C SER A 156 -8.11 -18.93 -9.02
N GLN A 157 -7.81 -18.43 -7.81
CA GLN A 157 -8.61 -17.46 -7.08
C GLN A 157 -8.54 -16.03 -7.64
N LEU A 158 -7.54 -15.74 -8.46
CA LEU A 158 -7.32 -14.45 -9.13
C LEU A 158 -7.61 -14.51 -10.63
N GLN A 159 -8.08 -15.65 -11.14
CA GLN A 159 -8.57 -15.75 -12.50
C GLN A 159 -9.90 -14.99 -12.61
N PRO A 160 -10.09 -14.18 -13.66
CA PRO A 160 -11.32 -13.44 -13.84
C PRO A 160 -12.49 -14.39 -14.15
N ALA A 161 -13.64 -14.12 -13.54
CA ALA A 161 -14.89 -14.85 -13.70
C ALA A 161 -15.95 -14.03 -14.47
N GLY A 162 -15.61 -12.82 -14.93
CA GLY A 162 -16.50 -11.96 -15.70
C GLY A 162 -17.51 -11.23 -14.82
N VAL A 163 -17.10 -10.80 -13.61
CA VAL A 163 -18.03 -10.23 -12.61
C VAL A 163 -18.43 -8.78 -12.86
N PHE A 164 -17.77 -8.09 -13.79
CA PHE A 164 -18.08 -6.71 -14.16
C PHE A 164 -18.85 -6.63 -15.48
N ASP A 165 -20.15 -6.36 -15.38
CA ASP A 165 -21.03 -6.19 -16.52
C ASP A 165 -20.79 -4.88 -17.29
N SER A 166 -20.25 -3.87 -16.60
CA SER A 166 -20.03 -2.54 -17.16
C SER A 166 -18.70 -1.90 -16.73
N VAL A 167 -18.26 -0.91 -17.51
CA VAL A 167 -17.08 -0.09 -17.23
C VAL A 167 -17.22 0.63 -15.89
N GLU A 168 -18.41 1.15 -15.58
CA GLU A 168 -18.69 1.89 -14.36
C GLU A 168 -18.53 1.01 -13.11
N GLN A 169 -18.93 -0.26 -13.19
CA GLN A 169 -18.73 -1.23 -12.13
C GLN A 169 -17.24 -1.49 -11.90
N GLY A 170 -16.47 -1.74 -12.98
CA GLY A 170 -15.03 -1.95 -12.90
C GLY A 170 -14.28 -0.73 -12.33
N VAL A 171 -14.59 0.47 -12.82
CA VAL A 171 -14.02 1.73 -12.32
C VAL A 171 -14.34 1.94 -10.84
N SER A 172 -15.59 1.71 -10.44
CA SER A 172 -16.01 1.90 -9.04
C SER A 172 -15.34 0.89 -8.11
N ALA A 173 -15.26 -0.37 -8.53
CA ALA A 173 -14.59 -1.42 -7.77
C ALA A 173 -13.09 -1.12 -7.60
N PHE A 174 -12.39 -0.75 -8.69
CA PHE A 174 -10.97 -0.42 -8.62
C PHE A 174 -10.71 0.81 -7.75
N LYS A 175 -11.51 1.88 -7.89
CA LYS A 175 -11.40 3.06 -7.01
C LYS A 175 -11.55 2.69 -5.54
N ARG A 176 -12.49 1.82 -5.21
CA ARG A 176 -12.72 1.37 -3.83
C ARG A 176 -11.50 0.62 -3.28
N GLU A 177 -11.01 -0.41 -3.97
CA GLU A 177 -9.86 -1.17 -3.45
C GLU A 177 -8.61 -0.28 -3.33
N ARG A 178 -8.35 0.58 -4.32
CA ARG A 178 -7.23 1.51 -4.27
C ARG A 178 -7.32 2.52 -3.13
N ALA A 179 -8.53 3.02 -2.84
CA ALA A 179 -8.73 3.90 -1.70
C ALA A 179 -8.42 3.21 -0.37
N LEU A 180 -8.76 1.92 -0.23
CA LEU A 180 -8.41 1.14 0.96
C LEU A 180 -6.88 0.96 1.08
N THR A 181 -6.20 0.62 -0.01
CA THR A 181 -4.73 0.49 -0.05
C THR A 181 -4.03 1.80 0.31
N LEU A 182 -4.47 2.92 -0.27
CA LEU A 182 -3.94 4.25 0.04
C LEU A 182 -4.19 4.63 1.50
N ALA A 183 -5.41 4.43 2.00
CA ALA A 183 -5.75 4.73 3.39
C ALA A 183 -4.91 3.89 4.36
N TYR A 184 -4.69 2.60 4.08
CA TYR A 184 -3.84 1.76 4.88
C TYR A 184 -2.41 2.32 4.96
N LEU A 185 -1.80 2.62 3.81
CA LEU A 185 -0.42 3.09 3.74
C LEU A 185 -0.24 4.51 4.31
N GLN A 186 -1.27 5.36 4.25
CA GLN A 186 -1.28 6.69 4.86
C GLN A 186 -1.38 6.66 6.38
N ASN A 187 -2.14 5.71 6.94
CA ASN A 187 -2.43 5.67 8.37
C ASN A 187 -1.55 4.68 9.15
N THR A 188 -0.76 3.86 8.46
CA THR A 188 0.16 2.93 9.14
C THR A 188 1.25 3.69 9.88
N THR A 189 1.43 3.34 11.16
CA THR A 189 2.50 3.88 12.02
C THR A 189 3.61 2.87 12.28
N VAL A 190 3.47 1.65 11.75
CA VAL A 190 4.45 0.57 11.97
C VAL A 190 5.54 0.60 10.90
N ASN A 191 6.73 0.08 11.24
CA ASN A 191 7.79 -0.13 10.27
C ASN A 191 7.46 -1.33 9.39
N LEU A 192 6.87 -1.09 8.21
CA LEU A 192 6.50 -2.14 7.25
C LEU A 192 7.68 -3.06 6.86
N ARG A 193 8.92 -2.58 6.96
CA ARG A 193 10.13 -3.38 6.71
C ARG A 193 10.36 -4.47 7.77
N GLY A 194 9.83 -4.28 8.98
CA GLY A 194 9.94 -5.25 10.08
C GLY A 194 9.04 -6.49 9.91
N PHE A 195 8.14 -6.49 8.91
CA PHE A 195 7.13 -7.52 8.71
C PHE A 195 7.42 -8.31 7.43
N ALA A 196 8.19 -9.37 7.55
CA ALA A 196 8.59 -10.24 6.43
C ALA A 196 7.90 -11.61 6.47
N GLN A 197 7.33 -12.04 5.35
CA GLN A 197 6.68 -13.34 5.21
C GLN A 197 6.81 -13.90 3.79
N VAL A 198 6.74 -15.22 3.67
CA VAL A 198 6.46 -15.89 2.39
C VAL A 198 4.95 -15.83 2.19
N PHE A 199 4.49 -15.33 1.06
CA PHE A 199 3.06 -15.34 0.77
C PHE A 199 2.61 -16.75 0.39
N PRO A 200 1.63 -17.34 1.11
CA PRO A 200 1.14 -18.68 0.83
C PRO A 200 0.69 -18.81 -0.63
N GLY A 201 1.17 -19.86 -1.31
CA GLY A 201 0.78 -20.17 -2.68
C GLY A 201 1.51 -19.39 -3.77
N MET A 202 2.48 -18.54 -3.43
CA MET A 202 3.42 -17.97 -4.39
C MET A 202 4.82 -18.53 -4.16
N ASP A 203 5.41 -19.12 -5.21
CA ASP A 203 6.81 -19.58 -5.22
C ASP A 203 7.75 -18.39 -5.43
N VAL A 204 7.71 -17.45 -4.48
CA VAL A 204 8.54 -16.24 -4.45
C VAL A 204 9.34 -16.21 -3.17
N LYS A 205 10.52 -15.59 -3.21
CA LYS A 205 11.29 -15.31 -2.00
C LYS A 205 10.39 -14.49 -1.03
N PRO A 206 10.59 -14.64 0.29
CA PRO A 206 9.88 -13.81 1.26
C PRO A 206 10.04 -12.32 0.92
N MET A 207 8.99 -11.54 1.11
CA MET A 207 9.00 -10.08 0.91
C MET A 207 8.48 -9.42 2.18
N ASP A 208 9.06 -8.28 2.53
CA ASP A 208 8.56 -7.43 3.61
C ASP A 208 7.26 -6.69 3.20
N ALA A 209 6.49 -6.19 4.16
CA ALA A 209 5.21 -5.54 3.88
C ALA A 209 5.37 -4.30 2.98
N HIS A 210 6.49 -3.58 3.05
CA HIS A 210 6.77 -2.47 2.15
C HIS A 210 7.03 -2.97 0.71
N GLN A 211 7.76 -4.07 0.56
CA GLN A 211 7.99 -4.72 -0.73
C GLN A 211 6.70 -5.24 -1.36
N TRP A 212 5.70 -5.61 -0.57
CA TRP A 212 4.37 -5.93 -1.10
C TRP A 212 3.64 -4.71 -1.68
N PHE A 213 3.82 -3.51 -1.12
CA PHE A 213 3.34 -2.29 -1.78
C PHE A 213 4.09 -1.99 -3.08
N ILE A 214 5.41 -2.22 -3.13
CA ILE A 214 6.18 -2.17 -4.39
C ILE A 214 5.60 -3.16 -5.41
N TYR A 215 5.27 -4.37 -4.97
CA TYR A 215 4.65 -5.40 -5.80
C TYR A 215 3.30 -4.96 -6.35
N ILE A 216 2.42 -4.37 -5.53
CA ILE A 216 1.12 -3.81 -5.97
C ILE A 216 1.32 -2.75 -7.06
N CYS A 217 2.29 -1.85 -6.89
CA CYS A 217 2.62 -0.83 -7.90
C CYS A 217 3.09 -1.47 -9.21
N GLY A 218 4.07 -2.38 -9.15
CA GLY A 218 4.59 -3.07 -10.33
C GLY A 218 3.55 -3.94 -11.04
N HIS A 219 2.67 -4.60 -10.29
CA HIS A 219 1.55 -5.40 -10.80
C HIS A 219 0.57 -4.52 -11.57
N THR A 220 0.22 -3.35 -11.01
CA THR A 220 -0.62 -2.36 -11.70
C THR A 220 0.01 -1.93 -13.02
N SER A 221 1.29 -1.58 -13.03
CA SER A 221 2.03 -1.17 -14.23
C SER A 221 2.05 -2.26 -15.31
N ARG A 222 2.29 -3.51 -14.92
CA ARG A 222 2.25 -4.66 -15.84
C ARG A 222 0.87 -4.81 -16.52
N HIS A 223 -0.22 -4.61 -15.79
CA HIS A 223 -1.56 -4.72 -16.37
C HIS A 223 -1.99 -3.49 -17.17
N LEU A 224 -1.45 -2.30 -16.88
CA LEU A 224 -1.59 -1.13 -17.76
C LEU A 224 -0.95 -1.39 -19.14
N GLU A 225 0.21 -2.04 -19.18
CA GLU A 225 0.82 -2.48 -20.45
C GLU A 225 -0.07 -3.51 -21.16
N GLN A 226 -0.68 -4.44 -20.42
CA GLN A 226 -1.60 -5.42 -21.01
C GLN A 226 -2.85 -4.75 -21.60
N ILE A 227 -3.44 -3.78 -20.91
CA ILE A 227 -4.56 -2.97 -21.45
C ILE A 227 -4.12 -2.25 -22.72
N SER A 228 -2.92 -1.68 -22.72
CA SER A 228 -2.37 -0.98 -23.89
C SER A 228 -2.18 -1.94 -25.08
N GLN A 229 -1.76 -3.19 -24.83
CA GLN A 229 -1.66 -4.23 -25.86
C GLN A 229 -3.02 -4.58 -26.46
N VAL A 230 -4.06 -4.76 -25.63
CA VAL A 230 -5.43 -5.03 -26.09
C VAL A 230 -5.93 -3.90 -26.99
N LYS A 231 -5.71 -2.64 -26.59
CA LYS A 231 -6.11 -1.46 -27.37
C LYS A 231 -5.35 -1.29 -28.69
N ALA A 232 -4.11 -1.77 -28.74
CA ALA A 232 -3.27 -1.71 -29.94
C ALA A 232 -3.58 -2.82 -30.95
N HIS A 233 -4.42 -3.79 -30.59
CA HIS A 233 -4.78 -4.89 -31.48
C HIS A 233 -5.58 -4.38 -32.68
N TYR A 234 -5.26 -4.84 -33.89
CA TYR A 234 -5.87 -4.34 -35.14
C TYR A 234 -7.38 -4.58 -35.27
N LYS A 235 -7.95 -5.50 -34.46
CA LYS A 235 -9.40 -5.74 -34.38
C LYS A 235 -10.07 -5.03 -33.20
N TYR A 236 -9.33 -4.23 -32.44
CA TYR A 236 -9.90 -3.49 -31.33
C TYR A 236 -10.96 -2.51 -31.87
N PRO A 237 -12.17 -2.46 -31.28
CA PRO A 237 -13.25 -1.60 -31.80
C PRO A 237 -12.89 -0.10 -31.67
N PHE A 238 -13.24 0.67 -32.70
CA PHE A 238 -13.10 2.13 -32.72
C PHE A 238 -14.15 2.82 -31.84
#